data_AF-A0A9E1TSF6-F1
#
_entry.id   AF-A0A9E1TSF6-F1
#
_cell.length_a   1.000
_cell.length_b   1.000
_cell.length_c   1.000
_cell.angle_alpha   90.00
_cell.angle_beta   90.00
_cell.angle_gamma   90.00
#
_symmetry.space_group_name_H-M   'P 1'
#
loop_
_entity.id
_entity.type
_entity.pdbx_description
1 polymer ?
#
loop_
_entity_poly.entity_id
_entity_poly.type
_entity_poly.pdbx_seq_one_letter_code
_entity_poly.pdbx_strand_id
1 'polypeptide(L)'
;MADVGPMDILAETNNEIGYPIVRDMDTFCYERQSSGSMEVGSYGHRAILHHPDEIPSNAEAALSPTEMPFTPDDFDDQMETAIELMDMLGDAEIKYAINGLLSLTPDTMPCLGETTEVRNLWSAAAVWVKEGPGMAQVVAEWMTHGYPRVIDVHGADIARFYDQERSDEHIWSRADEHFIKTYGIVHPAEQWEGRRNLEVGPYFSRQQDLDATFFQARTWERPQWYGVNADLVERYGLAEREVEWDNRWWSPITIGEHLNMREHCGVVDLSSFQIYELDGPGAIEYAERLAVNKVDVAVGRSIYTPWLTPDGGFHSDLTMMRLGEDRMRIVTGVFDGGRDEFWTRRHMPTDGSVTFTNITRQITTLGLWGPNAPAVLSQLTGQDLSQDGSPYGSIIDAEVAGLPVQLFRISYVGDTGWEIYTAWENGPALWDALMEAGADLGIRPTGGGVYGSSGRLEKGYRLMGAELESEYNPLEAGLARPRLKAADFIGRDAYHAAREAGDPEVSMCTLTVEDQTDGQGRSRHMMGGNEPILDADGGRIVDSHGRVSRATSAGYGPSVGKHLLMSYLPRELAVAGTDLQVMYMNEMYPVKVASTGAVFDPDDTRLKG
;
A
#
# COMPACT_ATOMS: atom_id res chain seq x y z
N MET A 1 18.65 26.89 10.72
CA MET A 1 17.76 28.05 10.42
C MET A 1 18.38 29.28 11.02
N ALA A 2 18.30 30.43 10.34
CA ALA A 2 18.72 31.73 10.83
C ALA A 2 17.57 32.75 10.73
N ASP A 3 17.42 33.60 11.75
CA ASP A 3 16.60 34.82 11.69
C ASP A 3 17.47 36.00 11.26
N VAL A 4 17.13 36.58 10.11
CA VAL A 4 17.93 37.58 9.41
C VAL A 4 17.16 38.88 9.34
N GLY A 5 17.74 39.98 9.83
CA GLY A 5 17.07 41.29 9.82
C GLY A 5 17.68 42.31 10.78
N PRO A 6 16.97 43.42 11.06
CA PRO A 6 15.70 43.80 10.44
C PRO A 6 15.89 44.21 8.97
N MET A 7 14.83 44.11 8.18
CA MET A 7 14.79 44.59 6.80
C MET A 7 13.71 45.66 6.66
N ASP A 8 14.00 46.77 5.99
CA ASP A 8 13.08 47.92 5.89
C ASP A 8 11.71 47.49 5.37
N ILE A 9 11.66 46.70 4.30
CA ILE A 9 10.41 46.23 3.68
C ILE A 9 9.57 45.35 4.62
N LEU A 10 10.20 44.53 5.47
CA LEU A 10 9.49 43.66 6.41
C LEU A 10 9.05 44.47 7.65
N ALA A 11 9.92 45.36 8.13
CA ALA A 11 9.68 46.25 9.25
C ALA A 11 8.55 47.26 8.98
N GLU A 12 8.29 47.63 7.72
CA GLU A 12 7.13 48.44 7.34
C GLU A 12 5.80 47.78 7.73
N THR A 13 5.69 46.46 7.57
CA THR A 13 4.49 45.71 7.99
C THR A 13 4.56 45.29 9.45
N ASN A 14 5.75 44.86 9.89
CA ASN A 14 6.05 44.30 11.21
C ASN A 14 5.02 43.24 11.68
N ASN A 15 4.41 42.54 10.73
CA ASN A 15 3.50 41.43 11.00
C ASN A 15 4.32 40.16 11.17
N GLU A 16 3.82 39.22 11.97
CA GLU A 16 4.42 37.88 12.06
C GLU A 16 4.58 37.27 10.65
N ILE A 17 3.51 37.27 9.87
CA ILE A 17 3.51 36.92 8.44
C ILE A 17 2.66 37.95 7.70
N GLY A 18 3.31 38.81 6.92
CA GLY A 18 2.69 39.78 6.01
C GLY A 18 2.85 39.43 4.53
N TYR A 19 3.84 38.59 4.20
CA TYR A 19 4.11 38.09 2.85
C TYR A 19 3.93 36.56 2.76
N PRO A 20 3.70 36.00 1.56
CA PRO A 20 3.67 34.56 1.36
C PRO A 20 4.97 33.89 1.81
N ILE A 21 4.86 32.72 2.44
CA ILE A 21 6.00 31.86 2.71
C ILE A 21 6.55 31.35 1.37
N VAL A 22 7.87 31.36 1.21
CA VAL A 22 8.55 30.86 0.02
C VAL A 22 9.20 29.53 0.35
N ARG A 23 9.16 28.60 -0.61
CA ARG A 23 9.91 27.35 -0.60
C ARG A 23 10.64 27.25 -1.91
N ASP A 24 11.95 27.23 -1.84
CA ASP A 24 12.80 26.88 -2.96
C ASP A 24 13.19 25.40 -2.83
N MET A 25 12.48 24.58 -3.61
CA MET A 25 12.65 23.13 -3.58
C MET A 25 13.92 22.70 -4.32
N ASP A 26 14.47 23.52 -5.23
CA ASP A 26 15.70 23.22 -5.96
C ASP A 26 16.93 23.30 -5.01
N THR A 27 16.82 24.14 -3.99
CA THR A 27 17.89 24.45 -3.03
C THR A 27 17.60 23.96 -1.61
N PHE A 28 16.44 23.29 -1.44
CA PHE A 28 15.98 22.71 -0.18
C PHE A 28 15.76 23.77 0.92
N CYS A 29 15.44 25.01 0.55
CA CYS A 29 15.30 26.16 1.46
C CYS A 29 13.85 26.64 1.58
N TYR A 30 13.55 27.31 2.69
CA TYR A 30 12.32 28.06 2.86
C TYR A 30 12.56 29.36 3.61
N GLU A 31 11.80 30.38 3.23
CA GLU A 31 11.88 31.72 3.78
C GLU A 31 10.49 32.14 4.28
N ARG A 32 10.43 32.56 5.54
CA ARG A 32 9.21 33.10 6.14
C ARG A 32 9.51 34.38 6.89
N GLN A 33 8.63 35.36 6.72
CA GLN A 33 8.71 36.55 7.55
C GLN A 33 8.55 36.17 9.03
N SER A 34 9.26 36.92 9.88
CA SER A 34 9.10 36.93 11.33
C SER A 34 9.20 38.40 11.79
N SER A 35 8.04 39.07 11.89
CA SER A 35 7.95 40.50 12.19
C SER A 35 8.77 41.36 11.18
N GLY A 36 9.82 42.05 11.64
CA GLY A 36 10.71 42.84 10.79
C GLY A 36 11.90 42.07 10.22
N SER A 37 11.98 40.75 10.44
CA SER A 37 13.05 39.85 9.96
C SER A 37 12.50 38.80 8.98
N MET A 38 13.40 38.03 8.38
CA MET A 38 13.12 36.82 7.60
C MET A 38 13.83 35.63 8.26
N GLU A 39 13.10 34.56 8.55
CA GLU A 39 13.67 33.28 8.90
C GLU A 39 14.01 32.51 7.63
N VAL A 40 15.27 32.07 7.53
CA VAL A 40 15.79 31.21 6.47
C VAL A 40 16.03 29.83 7.06
N GLY A 41 15.27 28.83 6.61
CA GLY A 41 15.44 27.44 6.99
C GLY A 41 15.91 26.60 5.81
N SER A 42 16.68 25.55 6.08
CA SER A 42 17.19 24.67 5.03
C SER A 42 17.21 23.21 5.46
N TYR A 43 16.98 22.32 4.49
CA TYR A 43 17.24 20.89 4.54
C TYR A 43 18.41 20.48 3.61
N GLY A 44 19.08 21.45 2.99
CA GLY A 44 20.16 21.24 2.01
C GLY A 44 21.51 20.87 2.60
N HIS A 45 21.54 20.27 3.79
CA HIS A 45 22.74 19.87 4.52
C HIS A 45 22.74 18.37 4.83
N ARG A 46 23.85 17.84 5.36
CA ARG A 46 23.90 16.44 5.83
C ARG A 46 22.84 16.20 6.91
N ALA A 47 22.35 14.97 7.06
CA ALA A 47 21.49 14.65 8.20
C ALA A 47 22.24 14.87 9.53
N ILE A 48 21.61 15.61 10.46
CA ILE A 48 22.13 15.84 11.81
C ILE A 48 21.16 15.15 12.78
N LEU A 49 21.42 13.88 13.05
CA LEU A 49 20.56 13.04 13.88
C LEU A 49 20.98 13.12 15.36
N HIS A 50 19.99 13.13 16.24
CA HIS A 50 20.17 13.13 17.69
C HIS A 50 19.39 11.99 18.32
N HIS A 51 20.03 11.24 19.23
CA HIS A 51 19.27 10.28 20.03
C HIS A 51 18.44 11.03 21.08
N PRO A 52 17.20 10.59 21.41
CA PRO A 52 16.40 11.24 22.45
C PRO A 52 17.12 11.39 23.80
N ASP A 53 17.98 10.44 24.15
CA ASP A 53 18.78 10.47 25.38
C ASP A 53 19.91 11.52 25.38
N GLU A 54 20.23 12.10 24.22
CA GLU A 54 21.25 13.15 24.05
C GLU A 54 20.63 14.56 24.08
N ILE A 55 19.30 14.65 24.05
CA ILE A 55 18.59 15.92 24.10
C ILE A 55 18.69 16.47 25.53
N PRO A 56 19.21 17.70 25.73
CA PRO A 56 19.38 18.26 27.07
C PRO A 56 18.03 18.46 27.77
N SER A 57 17.99 18.35 29.09
CA SER A 57 16.77 18.69 29.83
C SER A 57 16.45 20.19 29.75
N ASN A 58 15.21 20.57 30.10
CA ASN A 58 14.81 21.98 30.21
C ASN A 58 15.72 22.81 31.13
N ALA A 59 16.39 22.19 32.10
CA ALA A 59 17.30 22.87 33.02
C ALA A 59 18.72 23.03 32.46
N GLU A 60 19.13 22.16 31.54
CA GLU A 60 20.45 22.15 30.91
C GLU A 60 20.49 22.95 29.61
N ALA A 61 19.36 23.02 28.90
CA ALA A 61 19.24 23.78 27.67
C ALA A 61 19.41 25.29 27.91
N ALA A 62 20.08 25.97 26.98
CA ALA A 62 20.30 27.41 27.08
C ALA A 62 19.00 28.21 26.86
N LEU A 63 18.13 27.73 25.97
CA LEU A 63 16.83 28.33 25.64
C LEU A 63 15.73 27.26 25.65
N SER A 64 15.82 26.29 24.73
CA SER A 64 14.93 25.13 24.64
C SER A 64 15.73 23.85 24.38
N PRO A 65 15.32 22.68 24.93
CA PRO A 65 15.88 21.38 24.53
C PRO A 65 15.86 21.09 23.04
N THR A 66 14.94 21.73 22.31
CA THR A 66 14.77 21.53 20.86
C THR A 66 15.65 22.44 20.01
N GLU A 67 16.50 23.26 20.64
CA GLU A 67 17.37 24.22 19.97
C GLU A 67 18.83 23.84 20.21
N MET A 68 19.40 23.10 19.26
CA MET A 68 20.79 22.66 19.31
C MET A 68 21.73 23.78 18.80
N PRO A 69 23.00 23.78 19.25
CA PRO A 69 23.98 24.74 18.77
C PRO A 69 24.07 24.76 17.25
N PHE A 70 24.03 25.96 16.69
CA PHE A 70 24.12 26.19 15.26
C PHE A 70 25.48 25.76 14.71
N THR A 71 25.48 25.19 13.50
CA THR A 71 26.68 24.74 12.78
C THR A 71 26.83 25.55 11.49
N PRO A 72 27.62 26.65 11.48
CA PRO A 72 27.76 27.53 10.31
C PRO A 72 28.19 26.80 9.03
N ASP A 73 29.14 25.87 9.16
CA ASP A 73 29.63 25.07 8.03
C ASP A 73 28.52 24.23 7.35
N ASP A 74 27.41 23.94 8.03
CA ASP A 74 26.25 23.22 7.48
C ASP A 74 25.16 24.17 6.92
N PHE A 75 25.37 25.50 6.93
CA PHE A 75 24.35 26.49 6.54
C PHE A 75 24.87 27.64 5.66
N ASP A 76 26.16 27.95 5.66
CA ASP A 76 26.72 29.10 4.93
C ASP A 76 26.36 29.06 3.42
N ASP A 77 26.51 27.92 2.76
CA ASP A 77 26.14 27.73 1.34
C ASP A 77 24.63 27.95 1.10
N GLN A 78 23.79 27.52 2.03
CA GLN A 78 22.33 27.65 1.95
C GLN A 78 21.91 29.10 2.17
N MET A 79 22.63 29.84 3.02
CA MET A 79 22.42 31.27 3.21
C MET A 79 22.82 32.05 1.95
N GLU A 80 23.93 31.70 1.29
CA GLU A 80 24.31 32.28 0.00
C GLU A 80 23.21 32.06 -1.05
N THR A 81 22.68 30.85 -1.11
CA THR A 81 21.59 30.49 -2.03
C THR A 81 20.30 31.27 -1.74
N ALA A 82 19.96 31.45 -0.47
CA ALA A 82 18.81 32.27 -0.08
C ALA A 82 19.02 33.75 -0.45
N ILE A 83 20.25 34.28 -0.33
CA ILE A 83 20.60 35.64 -0.78
C ILE A 83 20.45 35.77 -2.30
N GLU A 84 20.86 34.77 -3.09
CA GLU A 84 20.65 34.79 -4.55
C GLU A 84 19.17 34.82 -4.93
N LEU A 85 18.31 34.14 -4.16
CA LEU A 85 16.86 34.17 -4.35
C LEU A 85 16.24 35.49 -3.88
N MET A 86 16.74 36.04 -2.77
CA MET A 86 16.22 37.23 -2.09
C MET A 86 17.36 38.18 -1.72
N ASP A 87 17.78 39.03 -2.67
CA ASP A 87 18.88 39.99 -2.52
C ASP A 87 18.82 40.81 -1.20
N MET A 88 17.61 41.13 -0.72
CA MET A 88 17.40 41.88 0.53
C MET A 88 17.97 41.21 1.79
N LEU A 89 18.26 39.90 1.74
CA LEU A 89 18.92 39.17 2.83
C LEU A 89 20.39 39.56 2.98
N GLY A 90 21.07 39.95 1.90
CA GLY A 90 22.52 40.19 1.90
C GLY A 90 22.97 41.42 2.69
N ASP A 91 22.08 42.40 2.89
CA ASP A 91 22.37 43.63 3.65
C ASP A 91 21.98 43.51 5.14
N ALA A 92 21.39 42.40 5.56
CA ALA A 92 20.82 42.21 6.88
C ALA A 92 21.71 41.38 7.81
N GLU A 93 21.56 41.56 9.12
CA GLU A 93 22.33 40.84 10.14
C GLU A 93 21.62 39.53 10.55
N ILE A 94 22.39 38.47 10.81
CA ILE A 94 21.87 37.27 11.49
C ILE A 94 21.71 37.60 12.97
N LYS A 95 20.46 37.70 13.43
CA LYS A 95 20.14 37.97 14.85
C LYS A 95 20.23 36.71 15.71
N TYR A 96 19.83 35.60 15.12
CA TYR A 96 19.64 34.33 15.81
C TYR A 96 19.82 33.19 14.81
N ALA A 97 20.44 32.10 15.23
CA ALA A 97 20.58 30.91 14.41
C ALA A 97 20.62 29.65 15.29
N ILE A 98 19.99 28.58 14.81
CA ILE A 98 19.86 27.31 15.51
C ILE A 98 19.84 26.11 14.57
N ASN A 99 20.22 24.96 15.14
CA ASN A 99 19.84 23.66 14.63
C ASN A 99 18.57 23.21 15.38
N GLY A 100 17.40 23.36 14.74
CA GLY A 100 16.12 23.00 15.34
C GLY A 100 15.83 21.51 15.24
N LEU A 101 15.41 20.88 16.33
CA LEU A 101 15.02 19.47 16.33
C LEU A 101 13.62 19.27 15.73
N LEU A 102 13.48 18.19 14.99
CA LEU A 102 12.21 17.64 14.52
C LEU A 102 12.22 16.11 14.67
N SER A 103 11.07 15.47 14.52
CA SER A 103 10.97 14.01 14.55
C SER A 103 10.85 13.45 13.14
N LEU A 104 11.61 12.38 12.87
CA LEU A 104 11.56 11.60 11.64
C LEU A 104 11.13 10.17 11.97
N THR A 105 10.45 9.53 11.03
CA THR A 105 10.00 8.13 11.16
C THR A 105 10.53 7.30 10.00
N PRO A 106 10.62 5.96 10.13
CA PRO A 106 11.19 5.11 9.09
C PRO A 106 10.52 5.22 7.71
N ASP A 107 9.26 5.61 7.67
CA ASP A 107 8.44 5.70 6.46
C ASP A 107 7.88 7.10 6.21
N THR A 108 8.37 8.12 6.94
CA THR A 108 7.97 9.53 6.87
C THR A 108 6.53 9.86 7.31
N MET A 109 5.73 8.85 7.65
CA MET A 109 4.38 9.03 8.18
C MET A 109 4.38 9.22 9.69
N PRO A 110 3.42 9.97 10.27
CA PRO A 110 3.31 10.12 11.72
C PRO A 110 3.03 8.77 12.41
N CYS A 111 3.22 8.73 13.72
CA CYS A 111 2.94 7.54 14.55
C CYS A 111 1.76 7.85 15.47
N LEU A 112 0.55 7.45 15.05
CA LEU A 112 -0.71 7.75 15.71
C LEU A 112 -1.43 6.46 16.14
N GLY A 113 -2.11 6.47 17.29
CA GLY A 113 -2.97 5.36 17.71
C GLY A 113 -2.56 4.70 19.02
N GLU A 114 -3.31 3.69 19.44
CA GLU A 114 -3.05 2.89 20.64
C GLU A 114 -1.79 2.04 20.43
N THR A 115 -0.84 2.07 21.37
CA THR A 115 0.39 1.30 21.26
C THR A 115 0.11 -0.20 21.34
N THR A 116 0.85 -1.00 20.58
CA THR A 116 0.65 -2.45 20.50
C THR A 116 1.00 -3.20 21.80
N GLU A 117 1.86 -2.61 22.61
CA GLU A 117 2.47 -3.19 23.81
C GLU A 117 1.62 -2.95 25.06
N VAL A 118 0.95 -1.80 25.15
CA VAL A 118 0.24 -1.35 26.34
C VAL A 118 -1.14 -0.82 25.98
N ARG A 119 -2.18 -1.51 26.48
CA ARG A 119 -3.56 -1.07 26.32
C ARG A 119 -3.78 0.30 26.98
N ASN A 120 -4.49 1.17 26.28
CA ASN A 120 -4.81 2.57 26.62
C ASN A 120 -3.59 3.50 26.72
N LEU A 121 -2.41 3.09 26.26
CA LEU A 121 -1.31 4.00 25.99
C LEU A 121 -1.39 4.41 24.51
N TRP A 122 -1.30 5.71 24.24
CA TRP A 122 -1.53 6.27 22.90
C TRP A 122 -0.33 7.08 22.43
N SER A 123 -0.04 6.98 21.14
CA SER A 123 0.91 7.82 20.43
C SER A 123 0.19 8.91 19.63
N ALA A 124 0.77 10.10 19.67
CA ALA A 124 0.46 11.23 18.79
C ALA A 124 1.78 11.94 18.47
N ALA A 125 2.65 11.26 17.73
CA ALA A 125 4.05 11.63 17.55
C ALA A 125 4.41 11.84 16.07
N ALA A 126 5.51 12.57 15.85
CA ALA A 126 6.02 12.94 14.52
C ALA A 126 4.99 13.66 13.64
N VAL A 127 4.30 14.65 14.23
CA VAL A 127 3.29 15.48 13.55
C VAL A 127 3.86 16.87 13.29
N TRP A 128 3.78 17.36 12.05
CA TRP A 128 4.21 18.72 11.72
C TRP A 128 3.26 19.76 12.30
N VAL A 129 3.77 20.96 12.61
CA VAL A 129 2.98 22.06 13.19
C VAL A 129 1.71 22.36 12.37
N LYS A 130 1.82 22.34 11.03
CA LYS A 130 0.68 22.60 10.12
C LYS A 130 -0.45 21.55 10.24
N GLU A 131 -0.12 20.33 10.64
CA GLU A 131 -1.03 19.19 10.75
C GLU A 131 -1.57 19.01 12.18
N GLY A 132 -0.93 19.63 13.17
CA GLY A 132 -1.20 19.45 14.60
C GLY A 132 -2.68 19.43 14.99
N PRO A 133 -3.47 20.46 14.63
CA PRO A 133 -4.90 20.49 14.96
C PRO A 133 -5.70 19.33 14.33
N GLY A 134 -5.39 18.94 13.09
CA GLY A 134 -6.05 17.84 12.40
C GLY A 134 -5.71 16.49 13.02
N MET A 135 -4.43 16.24 13.29
CA MET A 135 -4.01 14.97 13.91
C MET A 135 -4.48 14.86 15.37
N ALA A 136 -4.63 15.97 16.08
CA ALA A 136 -5.27 15.98 17.40
C ALA A 136 -6.74 15.56 17.32
N GLN A 137 -7.49 16.03 16.32
CA GLN A 137 -8.86 15.57 16.07
C GLN A 137 -8.89 14.07 15.75
N VAL A 138 -8.01 13.59 14.87
CA VAL A 138 -7.89 12.16 14.51
C VAL A 138 -7.73 11.29 15.75
N VAL A 139 -6.75 11.59 16.61
CA VAL A 139 -6.49 10.80 17.83
C VAL A 139 -7.65 10.91 18.83
N ALA A 140 -8.25 12.10 18.98
CA ALA A 140 -9.41 12.29 19.85
C ALA A 140 -10.64 11.47 19.39
N GLU A 141 -10.92 11.43 18.09
CA GLU A 141 -11.97 10.60 17.51
C GLU A 141 -11.65 9.12 17.71
N TRP A 142 -10.40 8.71 17.50
CA TRP A 142 -9.98 7.33 17.70
C TRP A 142 -10.23 6.85 19.14
N MET A 143 -9.83 7.66 20.13
CA MET A 143 -10.06 7.37 21.55
C MET A 143 -11.54 7.32 21.91
N THR A 144 -12.38 8.13 21.24
CA THR A 144 -13.80 8.29 21.58
C THR A 144 -14.69 7.27 20.87
N HIS A 145 -14.39 6.96 19.62
CA HIS A 145 -15.23 6.16 18.73
C HIS A 145 -14.66 4.78 18.42
N GLY A 146 -13.42 4.51 18.83
CA GLY A 146 -12.69 3.28 18.54
C GLY A 146 -11.96 3.29 17.19
N TYR A 147 -12.26 4.24 16.32
CA TYR A 147 -11.54 4.52 15.07
C TYR A 147 -11.82 5.96 14.60
N PRO A 148 -10.88 6.65 13.93
CA PRO A 148 -11.11 8.00 13.39
C PRO A 148 -12.16 7.99 12.28
N ARG A 149 -12.96 9.05 12.20
CA ARG A 149 -14.01 9.20 11.17
C ARG A 149 -13.66 10.30 10.15
N VAL A 150 -12.77 11.20 10.53
CA VAL A 150 -12.40 12.37 9.71
C VAL A 150 -11.56 12.01 8.49
N ILE A 151 -10.60 11.09 8.63
CA ILE A 151 -9.74 10.58 7.55
C ILE A 151 -9.33 9.14 7.84
N ASP A 152 -8.95 8.41 6.80
CA ASP A 152 -8.25 7.14 6.98
C ASP A 152 -6.83 7.34 7.55
N VAL A 153 -6.43 6.42 8.42
CA VAL A 153 -5.17 6.49 9.18
C VAL A 153 -4.25 5.29 8.94
N HIS A 154 -4.49 4.45 7.95
CA HIS A 154 -3.73 3.20 7.78
C HIS A 154 -2.22 3.43 7.71
N GLY A 155 -1.79 4.46 6.95
CA GLY A 155 -0.38 4.83 6.82
C GLY A 155 0.19 5.54 8.05
N ALA A 156 -0.65 6.06 8.95
CA ALA A 156 -0.27 6.76 10.18
C ALA A 156 -0.39 5.90 11.45
N ASP A 157 -1.10 4.78 11.37
CA ASP A 157 -1.33 3.86 12.48
C ASP A 157 0.00 3.32 13.02
N ILE A 158 0.26 3.50 14.31
CA ILE A 158 1.48 3.03 14.96
C ILE A 158 1.61 1.49 14.93
N ALA A 159 0.48 0.77 14.81
CA ALA A 159 0.48 -0.68 14.68
C ALA A 159 0.99 -1.18 13.31
N ARG A 160 1.24 -0.30 12.32
CA ARG A 160 1.73 -0.69 10.98
C ARG A 160 3.14 -1.29 10.99
N PHE A 161 3.95 -0.97 12.00
CA PHE A 161 5.36 -1.40 12.05
C PHE A 161 5.51 -2.84 12.52
N TYR A 162 6.30 -3.63 11.79
CA TYR A 162 6.85 -4.89 12.28
C TYR A 162 8.00 -4.64 13.26
N ASP A 163 8.32 -5.63 14.10
CA ASP A 163 9.39 -5.53 15.10
C ASP A 163 10.75 -5.13 14.50
N GLN A 164 11.08 -5.62 13.30
CA GLN A 164 12.33 -5.31 12.58
C GLN A 164 12.46 -3.81 12.26
N GLU A 165 11.33 -3.14 12.03
CA GLU A 165 11.28 -1.71 11.69
C GLU A 165 11.40 -0.81 12.92
N ARG A 166 11.28 -1.38 14.13
CA ARG A 166 11.33 -0.67 15.42
C ARG A 166 12.74 -0.60 16.01
N SER A 167 13.73 -1.21 15.36
CA SER A 167 15.12 -1.17 15.84
C SER A 167 15.78 0.19 15.58
N ASP A 168 16.62 0.66 16.51
CA ASP A 168 17.38 1.91 16.35
C ASP A 168 18.15 1.93 15.03
N GLU A 169 18.82 0.84 14.70
CA GLU A 169 19.59 0.72 13.45
C GLU A 169 18.71 0.92 12.20
N HIS A 170 17.47 0.41 12.21
CA HIS A 170 16.54 0.61 11.10
C HIS A 170 16.04 2.07 11.05
N ILE A 171 15.59 2.60 12.20
CA ILE A 171 15.06 3.95 12.30
C ILE A 171 16.11 4.97 11.87
N TRP A 172 17.35 4.84 12.35
CA TRP A 172 18.45 5.75 12.02
C TRP A 172 18.82 5.70 10.55
N SER A 173 18.97 4.50 9.97
CA SER A 173 19.30 4.37 8.56
C SER A 173 18.21 4.95 7.66
N ARG A 174 16.94 4.80 8.02
CA ARG A 174 15.81 5.38 7.28
C ARG A 174 15.73 6.89 7.44
N ALA A 175 15.93 7.40 8.65
CA ALA A 175 15.95 8.82 8.96
C ALA A 175 17.05 9.55 8.17
N ASP A 176 18.24 8.95 8.12
CA ASP A 176 19.37 9.44 7.34
C ASP A 176 19.04 9.50 5.83
N GLU A 177 18.54 8.40 5.26
CA GLU A 177 18.24 8.32 3.83
C GLU A 177 17.13 9.30 3.39
N HIS A 178 16.10 9.50 4.21
CA HIS A 178 14.97 10.35 3.82
C HIS A 178 15.10 11.82 4.19
N PHE A 179 16.05 12.23 5.04
CA PHE A 179 16.14 13.62 5.50
C PHE A 179 16.13 14.62 4.32
N ILE A 180 16.97 14.38 3.31
CA ILE A 180 17.05 15.20 2.09
C ILE A 180 15.82 15.06 1.19
N LYS A 181 15.05 13.98 1.34
CA LYS A 181 13.80 13.74 0.60
C LYS A 181 12.64 14.62 1.10
N THR A 182 12.81 15.34 2.22
CA THR A 182 11.81 16.28 2.74
C THR A 182 11.37 17.28 1.67
N TYR A 183 12.31 17.89 0.94
CA TYR A 183 12.05 18.74 -0.23
C TYR A 183 12.49 18.12 -1.57
N GLY A 184 13.07 16.92 -1.55
CA GLY A 184 13.45 16.21 -2.77
C GLY A 184 12.26 15.71 -3.59
N ILE A 185 12.46 15.53 -4.90
CA ILE A 185 11.48 14.87 -5.78
C ILE A 185 11.64 13.36 -5.61
N VAL A 186 10.67 12.73 -4.94
CA VAL A 186 10.64 11.28 -4.71
C VAL A 186 9.68 10.62 -5.69
N HIS A 187 10.15 9.56 -6.35
CA HIS A 187 9.28 8.78 -7.22
C HIS A 187 8.35 7.88 -6.39
N PRO A 188 7.04 7.73 -6.71
CA PRO A 188 6.11 6.93 -5.89
C PRO A 188 6.50 5.47 -5.72
N ALA A 189 7.21 4.90 -6.70
CA ALA A 189 7.73 3.53 -6.67
C ALA A 189 9.21 3.43 -6.24
N GLU A 190 9.81 4.52 -5.78
CA GLU A 190 11.20 4.53 -5.32
C GLU A 190 11.41 3.51 -4.20
N GLN A 191 12.48 2.72 -4.34
CA GLN A 191 12.86 1.74 -3.33
C GLN A 191 13.93 2.33 -2.44
N TRP A 192 13.87 1.99 -1.17
CA TRP A 192 14.92 2.34 -0.24
C TRP A 192 16.24 1.65 -0.59
N GLU A 193 17.35 2.37 -0.43
CA GLU A 193 18.69 1.85 -0.66
C GLU A 193 19.21 1.08 0.58
N GLY A 194 18.98 1.62 1.78
CA GLY A 194 19.40 1.03 3.04
C GLY A 194 18.43 -0.03 3.58
N ARG A 195 18.89 -0.81 4.57
CA ARG A 195 18.07 -1.77 5.36
C ARG A 195 17.18 -2.69 4.51
N ARG A 196 17.76 -3.24 3.44
CA ARG A 196 17.16 -4.28 2.59
C ARG A 196 17.42 -5.67 3.16
N ASN A 197 16.66 -6.65 2.69
CA ASN A 197 16.75 -8.06 3.09
C ASN A 197 16.55 -8.30 4.60
N LEU A 198 15.68 -7.51 5.26
CA LEU A 198 15.33 -7.76 6.67
C LEU A 198 14.59 -9.09 6.82
N GLU A 199 13.69 -9.36 5.88
CA GLU A 199 13.04 -10.65 5.70
C GLU A 199 13.10 -11.05 4.22
N VAL A 200 13.36 -12.32 3.96
CA VAL A 200 13.37 -12.90 2.61
C VAL A 200 12.60 -14.22 2.61
N GLY A 201 11.90 -14.50 1.51
CA GLY A 201 11.17 -15.76 1.33
C GLY A 201 12.13 -16.96 1.20
N PRO A 202 11.62 -18.21 1.34
CA PRO A 202 12.46 -19.40 1.21
C PRO A 202 12.99 -19.59 -0.23
N TYR A 203 12.37 -18.93 -1.21
CA TYR A 203 12.73 -18.98 -2.62
C TYR A 203 13.82 -17.98 -3.01
N PHE A 204 14.26 -17.11 -2.10
CA PHE A 204 15.07 -15.93 -2.39
C PHE A 204 16.31 -16.25 -3.23
N SER A 205 17.07 -17.29 -2.88
CA SER A 205 18.27 -17.64 -3.65
C SER A 205 17.96 -18.07 -5.08
N ARG A 206 16.82 -18.75 -5.32
CA ARG A 206 16.38 -19.17 -6.67
C ARG A 206 15.97 -17.94 -7.47
N GLN A 207 15.29 -17.00 -6.83
CA GLN A 207 14.88 -15.74 -7.45
C GLN A 207 16.11 -14.89 -7.82
N GLN A 208 17.15 -14.87 -6.99
CA GLN A 208 18.43 -14.24 -7.33
C GLN A 208 19.09 -14.89 -8.55
N ASP A 209 19.12 -16.22 -8.62
CA ASP A 209 19.66 -16.95 -9.78
C ASP A 209 18.88 -16.65 -11.09
N LEU A 210 17.63 -16.20 -10.98
CA LEU A 210 16.75 -15.80 -12.07
C LEU A 210 16.76 -14.28 -12.34
N ASP A 211 17.70 -13.56 -11.76
CA ASP A 211 17.89 -12.11 -11.90
C ASP A 211 16.62 -11.32 -11.48
N ALA A 212 16.01 -11.70 -10.36
CA ALA A 212 14.87 -10.99 -9.81
C ALA A 212 15.25 -9.56 -9.40
N THR A 213 14.48 -8.58 -9.86
CA THR A 213 14.51 -7.23 -9.29
C THR A 213 13.53 -7.16 -8.13
N PHE A 214 14.01 -6.84 -6.93
CA PHE A 214 13.20 -6.86 -5.71
C PHE A 214 12.71 -5.47 -5.32
N PHE A 215 11.42 -5.39 -5.00
CA PHE A 215 10.82 -4.27 -4.29
C PHE A 215 10.57 -4.68 -2.85
N GLN A 216 10.82 -3.75 -1.94
CA GLN A 216 10.60 -3.98 -0.53
C GLN A 216 9.14 -3.72 -0.19
N ALA A 217 8.52 -4.69 0.48
CA ALA A 217 7.17 -4.57 1.03
C ALA A 217 7.27 -4.68 2.56
N ARG A 218 7.27 -3.52 3.22
CA ARG A 218 7.63 -3.39 4.64
C ARG A 218 9.01 -4.00 4.92
N THR A 219 9.08 -5.15 5.58
CA THR A 219 10.35 -5.83 5.89
C THR A 219 10.78 -6.83 4.81
N TRP A 220 9.88 -7.20 3.90
CA TRP A 220 10.06 -8.32 2.98
C TRP A 220 10.60 -7.89 1.62
N GLU A 221 11.50 -8.70 1.07
CA GLU A 221 11.89 -8.61 -0.35
C GLU A 221 10.89 -9.36 -1.23
N ARG A 222 10.31 -8.67 -2.22
CA ARG A 222 9.37 -9.26 -3.19
C ARG A 222 9.87 -9.04 -4.61
N PRO A 223 10.03 -10.10 -5.43
CA PRO A 223 10.34 -9.93 -6.84
C PRO A 223 9.27 -9.11 -7.55
N GLN A 224 9.67 -8.01 -8.18
CA GLN A 224 8.79 -7.17 -9.00
C GLN A 224 8.74 -7.66 -10.46
N TRP A 225 9.86 -8.14 -10.99
CA TRP A 225 10.01 -8.87 -12.25
C TRP A 225 11.29 -9.72 -12.23
N TYR A 226 11.47 -10.59 -13.22
CA TYR A 226 12.63 -11.48 -13.35
C TYR A 226 13.40 -11.26 -14.65
N GLY A 227 14.69 -10.92 -14.56
CA GLY A 227 15.54 -10.66 -15.73
C GLY A 227 15.67 -11.85 -16.68
N VAL A 228 15.53 -13.09 -16.20
CA VAL A 228 15.49 -14.30 -17.03
C VAL A 228 14.38 -14.28 -18.10
N ASN A 229 13.34 -13.45 -17.90
CA ASN A 229 12.21 -13.29 -18.82
C ASN A 229 12.43 -12.20 -19.88
N ALA A 230 13.66 -11.70 -20.05
CA ALA A 230 13.98 -10.71 -21.08
C ALA A 230 13.62 -11.17 -22.51
N ASP A 231 13.60 -12.49 -22.77
CA ASP A 231 13.18 -13.05 -24.05
C ASP A 231 11.69 -12.76 -24.38
N LEU A 232 10.85 -12.56 -23.36
CA LEU A 232 9.44 -12.21 -23.53
C LEU A 232 9.25 -10.80 -24.12
N VAL A 233 10.21 -9.89 -23.88
CA VAL A 233 10.19 -8.54 -24.45
C VAL A 233 10.27 -8.61 -25.97
N GLU A 234 11.20 -9.41 -26.50
CA GLU A 234 11.32 -9.64 -27.95
C GLU A 234 10.10 -10.42 -28.48
N ARG A 235 9.70 -11.50 -27.81
CA ARG A 235 8.58 -12.36 -28.22
C ARG A 235 7.29 -11.60 -28.43
N TYR A 236 6.98 -10.64 -27.55
CA TYR A 236 5.75 -9.85 -27.60
C TYR A 236 5.94 -8.45 -28.21
N GLY A 237 7.13 -8.11 -28.70
CA GLY A 237 7.40 -6.81 -29.33
C GLY A 237 7.23 -5.62 -28.37
N LEU A 238 7.68 -5.78 -27.14
CA LEU A 238 7.53 -4.80 -26.06
C LEU A 238 8.72 -3.83 -26.04
N ALA A 239 8.51 -2.64 -25.50
CA ALA A 239 9.52 -1.59 -25.45
C ALA A 239 9.49 -0.85 -24.10
N GLU A 240 10.61 -0.20 -23.79
CA GLU A 240 10.69 0.74 -22.67
C GLU A 240 9.77 1.96 -22.90
N ARG A 241 9.40 2.64 -21.82
CA ARG A 241 8.64 3.89 -21.89
C ARG A 241 9.58 5.03 -22.27
N GLU A 242 9.11 5.93 -23.12
CA GLU A 242 9.91 7.05 -23.63
C GLU A 242 10.25 8.09 -22.55
N VAL A 243 9.30 8.38 -21.68
CA VAL A 243 9.45 9.41 -20.64
C VAL A 243 10.12 8.83 -19.42
N GLU A 244 11.22 9.44 -19.01
CA GLU A 244 12.07 8.95 -17.91
C GLU A 244 11.30 8.73 -16.61
N TRP A 245 10.48 9.69 -16.18
CA TRP A 245 9.65 9.57 -14.98
C TRP A 245 8.74 8.33 -15.04
N ASP A 246 8.11 8.11 -16.19
CA ASP A 246 7.16 7.02 -16.37
C ASP A 246 7.89 5.66 -16.53
N ASN A 247 9.14 5.66 -17.02
CA ASN A 247 9.98 4.46 -17.18
C ASN A 247 10.69 4.04 -15.89
N ARG A 248 10.86 4.97 -14.95
CA ARG A 248 11.58 4.74 -13.70
C ARG A 248 10.86 3.69 -12.85
N TRP A 249 11.63 2.75 -12.27
CA TRP A 249 11.09 1.66 -11.45
C TRP A 249 10.07 0.77 -12.18
N TRP A 250 10.17 0.69 -13.51
CA TRP A 250 9.30 -0.12 -14.36
C TRP A 250 10.14 -0.90 -15.39
N SER A 251 9.59 -2.01 -15.89
CA SER A 251 10.22 -2.82 -16.94
C SER A 251 9.17 -3.41 -17.88
N PRO A 252 9.42 -3.44 -19.21
CA PRO A 252 8.54 -4.14 -20.15
C PRO A 252 8.43 -5.65 -19.87
N ILE A 253 9.37 -6.22 -19.10
CA ILE A 253 9.31 -7.62 -18.65
C ILE A 253 8.01 -7.89 -17.90
N THR A 254 7.49 -6.95 -17.10
CA THR A 254 6.22 -7.18 -16.37
C THR A 254 5.04 -7.41 -17.32
N ILE A 255 5.05 -6.75 -18.50
CA ILE A 255 4.03 -6.99 -19.54
C ILE A 255 4.24 -8.37 -20.17
N GLY A 256 5.50 -8.74 -20.44
CA GLY A 256 5.84 -10.06 -20.99
C GLY A 256 5.43 -11.20 -20.04
N GLU A 257 5.72 -11.07 -18.75
CA GLU A 257 5.30 -12.02 -17.71
C GLU A 257 3.78 -12.16 -17.63
N HIS A 258 3.05 -11.04 -17.68
CA HIS A 258 1.59 -11.05 -17.71
C HIS A 258 1.07 -11.85 -18.92
N LEU A 259 1.52 -11.50 -20.13
CA LEU A 259 1.08 -12.15 -21.36
C LEU A 259 1.43 -13.65 -21.35
N ASN A 260 2.63 -14.02 -20.89
CA ASN A 260 3.00 -15.42 -20.76
C ASN A 260 2.12 -16.17 -19.75
N MET A 261 1.79 -15.58 -18.60
CA MET A 261 0.88 -16.21 -17.63
C MET A 261 -0.52 -16.42 -18.20
N ARG A 262 -1.03 -15.47 -19.01
CA ARG A 262 -2.33 -15.59 -19.69
C ARG A 262 -2.35 -16.67 -20.76
N GLU A 263 -1.24 -16.87 -21.47
CA GLU A 263 -1.13 -17.90 -22.52
C GLU A 263 -0.75 -19.28 -21.99
N HIS A 264 0.04 -19.35 -20.92
CA HIS A 264 0.70 -20.55 -20.41
C HIS A 264 0.48 -20.70 -18.89
N CYS A 265 1.50 -20.42 -18.09
CA CYS A 265 1.40 -20.38 -16.63
C CYS A 265 2.54 -19.56 -16.03
N GLY A 266 2.30 -19.05 -14.82
CA GLY A 266 3.28 -18.32 -14.02
C GLY A 266 3.29 -18.77 -12.57
N VAL A 267 4.46 -18.67 -11.94
CA VAL A 267 4.68 -18.92 -10.50
C VAL A 267 4.99 -17.61 -9.80
N VAL A 268 4.20 -17.27 -8.80
CA VAL A 268 4.31 -16.04 -8.02
C VAL A 268 4.63 -16.37 -6.57
N ASP A 269 5.62 -15.68 -6.00
CA ASP A 269 5.94 -15.78 -4.58
C ASP A 269 5.00 -14.93 -3.73
N LEU A 270 4.30 -15.60 -2.80
CA LEU A 270 3.35 -15.01 -1.87
C LEU A 270 3.80 -15.21 -0.41
N SER A 271 5.05 -15.61 -0.16
CA SER A 271 5.59 -15.89 1.19
C SER A 271 5.50 -14.70 2.13
N SER A 272 5.41 -13.48 1.60
CA SER A 272 5.29 -12.27 2.40
C SER A 272 3.90 -12.06 2.99
N PHE A 273 2.89 -12.85 2.60
CA PHE A 273 1.59 -12.81 3.27
C PHE A 273 1.75 -13.00 4.76
N GLN A 274 0.92 -12.30 5.53
CA GLN A 274 0.87 -12.53 6.96
C GLN A 274 -0.22 -13.55 7.26
N ILE A 275 0.17 -14.58 8.00
CA ILE A 275 -0.66 -15.76 8.21
C ILE A 275 -0.83 -15.99 9.71
N TYR A 276 -2.09 -15.95 10.14
CA TYR A 276 -2.48 -16.13 11.53
C TYR A 276 -3.41 -17.33 11.69
N GLU A 277 -3.36 -18.01 12.82
CA GLU A 277 -4.30 -19.07 13.18
C GLU A 277 -5.03 -18.76 14.47
N LEU A 278 -6.33 -18.98 14.43
CA LEU A 278 -7.23 -19.02 15.57
C LEU A 278 -7.58 -20.48 15.83
N ASP A 279 -7.35 -20.95 17.05
CA ASP A 279 -7.64 -22.32 17.49
C ASP A 279 -8.40 -22.32 18.82
N GLY A 280 -9.26 -23.31 19.03
CA GLY A 280 -10.01 -23.52 20.26
C GLY A 280 -11.53 -23.34 20.09
N PRO A 281 -12.32 -23.75 21.10
CA PRO A 281 -13.79 -23.84 20.98
C PRO A 281 -14.50 -22.50 20.70
N GLY A 282 -13.83 -21.37 20.94
CA GLY A 282 -14.35 -20.03 20.62
C GLY A 282 -13.88 -19.48 19.26
N ALA A 283 -13.00 -20.19 18.54
CA ALA A 283 -12.28 -19.62 17.39
C ALA A 283 -13.20 -19.22 16.23
N ILE A 284 -14.22 -20.05 15.93
CA ILE A 284 -15.16 -19.78 14.85
C ILE A 284 -16.10 -18.63 15.20
N GLU A 285 -16.59 -18.57 16.44
CA GLU A 285 -17.42 -17.45 16.91
C GLU A 285 -16.63 -16.13 16.88
N TYR A 286 -15.38 -16.17 17.30
CA TYR A 286 -14.51 -15.01 17.26
C TYR A 286 -14.16 -14.58 15.82
N ALA A 287 -13.90 -15.53 14.92
CA ALA A 287 -13.73 -15.24 13.50
C ALA A 287 -14.98 -14.60 12.88
N GLU A 288 -16.17 -15.08 13.25
CA GLU A 288 -17.44 -14.46 12.88
C GLU A 288 -17.56 -13.02 13.42
N ARG A 289 -17.07 -12.73 14.62
CA ARG A 289 -17.09 -11.37 15.19
C ARG A 289 -16.22 -10.37 14.40
N LEU A 290 -15.13 -10.83 13.79
CA LEU A 290 -14.24 -9.98 12.99
C LEU A 290 -14.78 -9.75 11.56
N ALA A 291 -15.29 -10.81 10.94
CA ALA A 291 -15.65 -10.82 9.53
C ALA A 291 -17.01 -10.19 9.24
N VAL A 292 -17.15 -9.46 8.12
CA VAL A 292 -18.46 -9.08 7.58
C VAL A 292 -19.20 -10.27 6.97
N ASN A 293 -18.49 -11.09 6.18
CA ASN A 293 -19.07 -12.26 5.54
C ASN A 293 -19.13 -13.44 6.52
N LYS A 294 -20.04 -14.39 6.27
CA LYS A 294 -20.10 -15.64 7.05
C LYS A 294 -18.88 -16.50 6.72
N VAL A 295 -18.06 -16.79 7.73
CA VAL A 295 -16.83 -17.59 7.71
C VAL A 295 -17.00 -18.96 8.40
N ASP A 296 -18.07 -19.15 9.17
CA ASP A 296 -18.55 -20.44 9.67
C ASP A 296 -19.15 -21.28 8.52
N VAL A 297 -18.31 -21.64 7.55
CA VAL A 297 -18.64 -22.45 6.37
C VAL A 297 -18.18 -23.89 6.56
N ALA A 298 -18.37 -24.80 5.61
CA ALA A 298 -17.82 -26.15 5.77
C ALA A 298 -16.27 -26.12 5.92
N VAL A 299 -15.70 -27.07 6.68
CA VAL A 299 -14.24 -27.26 6.74
C VAL A 299 -13.70 -27.52 5.32
N GLY A 300 -12.53 -26.95 5.02
CA GLY A 300 -11.95 -26.98 3.67
C GLY A 300 -12.49 -25.90 2.74
N ARG A 301 -13.11 -24.84 3.27
CA ARG A 301 -13.62 -23.69 2.50
C ARG A 301 -13.01 -22.39 2.99
N SER A 302 -12.88 -21.44 2.08
CA SER A 302 -12.44 -20.08 2.37
C SER A 302 -13.48 -19.03 2.04
N ILE A 303 -13.30 -17.85 2.63
CA ILE A 303 -14.14 -16.68 2.43
C ILE A 303 -13.24 -15.44 2.40
N TYR A 304 -13.23 -14.76 1.25
CA TYR A 304 -12.81 -13.36 1.18
C TYR A 304 -13.82 -12.50 1.95
N THR A 305 -13.32 -11.71 2.90
CA THR A 305 -14.14 -10.87 3.76
C THR A 305 -13.41 -9.60 4.16
N PRO A 306 -14.11 -8.45 4.14
CA PRO A 306 -13.65 -7.28 4.87
C PRO A 306 -13.71 -7.50 6.38
N TRP A 307 -12.85 -6.78 7.09
CA TRP A 307 -13.06 -6.36 8.48
C TRP A 307 -13.37 -4.86 8.48
N LEU A 308 -14.32 -4.45 9.32
CA LEU A 308 -14.76 -3.05 9.36
C LEU A 308 -14.37 -2.38 10.67
N THR A 309 -14.24 -1.06 10.59
CA THR A 309 -14.25 -0.14 11.72
C THR A 309 -15.68 -0.07 12.31
N PRO A 310 -15.85 0.46 13.54
CA PRO A 310 -17.17 0.56 14.17
C PRO A 310 -18.22 1.37 13.37
N ASP A 311 -17.77 2.29 12.51
CA ASP A 311 -18.59 3.11 11.61
C ASP A 311 -18.76 2.52 10.20
N GLY A 312 -18.30 1.28 9.97
CA GLY A 312 -18.59 0.51 8.76
C GLY A 312 -17.64 0.74 7.59
N GLY A 313 -16.59 1.54 7.81
CA GLY A 313 -15.46 1.70 6.89
C GLY A 313 -14.52 0.48 6.89
N PHE A 314 -13.64 0.37 5.91
CA PHE A 314 -12.66 -0.72 5.88
C PHE A 314 -11.58 -0.55 6.95
N HIS A 315 -11.35 -1.61 7.72
CA HIS A 315 -10.11 -1.79 8.49
C HIS A 315 -9.10 -2.63 7.71
N SER A 316 -9.59 -3.70 7.08
CA SER A 316 -8.79 -4.68 6.34
C SER A 316 -9.62 -5.43 5.30
N ASP A 317 -8.94 -6.05 4.33
CA ASP A 317 -9.49 -7.00 3.39
C ASP A 317 -8.63 -8.26 3.32
N LEU A 318 -9.22 -9.42 3.56
CA LEU A 318 -8.45 -10.65 3.76
C LEU A 318 -9.24 -11.92 3.46
N THR A 319 -8.53 -13.04 3.47
CA THR A 319 -9.13 -14.37 3.30
C THR A 319 -9.10 -15.15 4.60
N MET A 320 -10.26 -15.64 5.03
CA MET A 320 -10.38 -16.56 6.17
C MET A 320 -10.67 -17.97 5.68
N MET A 321 -9.95 -18.95 6.24
CA MET A 321 -9.90 -20.34 5.81
C MET A 321 -10.33 -21.26 6.95
N ARG A 322 -11.46 -21.98 6.81
CA ARG A 322 -11.88 -22.94 7.84
C ARG A 322 -11.12 -24.25 7.67
N LEU A 323 -10.13 -24.48 8.51
CA LEU A 323 -9.23 -25.63 8.45
C LEU A 323 -9.65 -26.79 9.36
N GLY A 324 -10.55 -26.54 10.32
CA GLY A 324 -11.08 -27.55 11.23
C GLY A 324 -12.39 -27.11 11.87
N GLU A 325 -12.92 -27.95 12.78
CA GLU A 325 -14.14 -27.63 13.54
C GLU A 325 -13.96 -26.32 14.31
N ASP A 326 -12.82 -26.20 14.99
CA ASP A 326 -12.41 -25.11 15.88
C ASP A 326 -11.12 -24.41 15.42
N ARG A 327 -10.81 -24.47 14.11
CA ARG A 327 -9.58 -23.90 13.54
C ARG A 327 -9.86 -23.04 12.32
N MET A 328 -9.42 -21.78 12.39
CA MET A 328 -9.54 -20.78 11.34
C MET A 328 -8.16 -20.19 11.04
N ARG A 329 -7.77 -20.13 9.77
CA ARG A 329 -6.59 -19.38 9.34
C ARG A 329 -7.01 -18.05 8.70
N ILE A 330 -6.23 -17.01 8.94
CA ILE A 330 -6.38 -15.67 8.41
C ILE A 330 -5.16 -15.41 7.53
N VAL A 331 -5.38 -15.00 6.28
CA VAL A 331 -4.32 -14.63 5.34
C VAL A 331 -4.55 -13.20 4.89
N THR A 332 -3.61 -12.31 5.19
CA THR A 332 -3.66 -10.87 4.86
C THR A 332 -2.39 -10.40 4.15
N GLY A 333 -2.46 -9.22 3.55
CA GLY A 333 -1.37 -8.56 2.86
C GLY A 333 -0.22 -8.15 3.79
N VAL A 334 0.99 -8.09 3.24
CA VAL A 334 2.21 -7.70 3.96
C VAL A 334 2.20 -6.25 4.44
N PHE A 335 1.45 -5.35 3.79
CA PHE A 335 1.42 -3.93 4.16
C PHE A 335 0.56 -3.65 5.40
N ASP A 336 -0.47 -4.48 5.64
CA ASP A 336 -1.43 -4.29 6.74
C ASP A 336 -1.25 -5.28 7.89
N GLY A 337 -0.33 -6.23 7.75
CA GLY A 337 -0.04 -7.28 8.72
C GLY A 337 0.00 -6.85 10.18
N GLY A 338 0.84 -5.86 10.49
CA GLY A 338 0.97 -5.35 11.86
C GLY A 338 -0.35 -4.81 12.44
N ARG A 339 -1.13 -4.09 11.62
CA ARG A 339 -2.44 -3.55 11.99
C ARG A 339 -3.45 -4.67 12.22
N ASP A 340 -3.48 -5.65 11.31
CA ASP A 340 -4.41 -6.79 11.38
C ASP A 340 -4.10 -7.72 12.57
N GLU A 341 -2.82 -7.96 12.87
CA GLU A 341 -2.40 -8.71 14.05
C GLU A 341 -2.81 -7.97 15.33
N PHE A 342 -2.56 -6.66 15.40
CA PHE A 342 -2.98 -5.83 16.53
C PHE A 342 -4.51 -5.87 16.71
N TRP A 343 -5.27 -5.69 15.63
CA TRP A 343 -6.74 -5.70 15.64
C TRP A 343 -7.30 -7.03 16.14
N THR A 344 -6.73 -8.14 15.68
CA THR A 344 -7.07 -9.49 16.14
C THR A 344 -6.79 -9.64 17.63
N ARG A 345 -5.58 -9.30 18.09
CA ARG A 345 -5.25 -9.41 19.53
C ARG A 345 -6.12 -8.50 20.40
N ARG A 346 -6.45 -7.30 19.90
CA ARG A 346 -7.21 -6.28 20.62
C ARG A 346 -8.66 -6.67 20.89
N HIS A 347 -9.27 -7.45 20.01
CA HIS A 347 -10.67 -7.87 20.07
C HIS A 347 -10.87 -9.31 20.57
N MET A 348 -9.79 -10.05 20.80
CA MET A 348 -9.83 -11.44 21.25
C MET A 348 -10.59 -11.59 22.59
N PRO A 349 -11.41 -12.65 22.76
CA PRO A 349 -12.06 -12.93 24.03
C PRO A 349 -11.03 -13.23 25.13
N THR A 350 -11.36 -12.88 26.38
CA THR A 350 -10.46 -13.03 27.54
C THR A 350 -10.73 -14.28 28.37
N ASP A 351 -11.66 -15.14 27.95
CA ASP A 351 -12.08 -16.34 28.66
C ASP A 351 -11.20 -17.58 28.38
N GLY A 352 -10.20 -17.43 27.50
CA GLY A 352 -9.30 -18.52 27.11
C GLY A 352 -9.88 -19.49 26.08
N SER A 353 -11.02 -19.17 25.47
CA SER A 353 -11.66 -20.00 24.44
C SER A 353 -10.94 -19.98 23.08
N VAL A 354 -10.03 -19.02 22.87
CA VAL A 354 -9.31 -18.82 21.61
C VAL A 354 -7.82 -18.67 21.89
N THR A 355 -7.00 -19.38 21.10
CA THR A 355 -5.56 -19.17 20.97
C THR A 355 -5.27 -18.52 19.63
N PHE A 356 -4.47 -17.46 19.62
CA PHE A 356 -3.97 -16.81 18.42
C PHE A 356 -2.48 -17.12 18.23
N THR A 357 -2.10 -17.54 17.02
CA THR A 357 -0.69 -17.77 16.65
C THR A 357 -0.37 -17.09 15.32
N ASN A 358 0.68 -16.27 15.28
CA ASN A 358 1.26 -15.82 14.03
C ASN A 358 2.22 -16.90 13.50
N ILE A 359 1.88 -17.49 12.35
CA ILE A 359 2.61 -18.60 11.73
C ILE A 359 3.27 -18.20 10.40
N THR A 360 3.39 -16.90 10.14
CA THR A 360 3.95 -16.35 8.89
C THR A 360 5.30 -16.95 8.52
N ARG A 361 6.21 -17.16 9.49
CA ARG A 361 7.53 -17.77 9.26
C ARG A 361 7.55 -19.30 9.34
N GLN A 362 6.39 -19.94 9.45
CA GLN A 362 6.27 -21.40 9.52
C GLN A 362 5.71 -21.98 8.21
N ILE A 363 5.00 -21.16 7.42
CA ILE A 363 4.36 -21.55 6.18
C ILE A 363 4.76 -20.59 5.07
N THR A 364 5.06 -21.14 3.90
CA THR A 364 5.28 -20.37 2.67
C THR A 364 4.19 -20.67 1.65
N THR A 365 3.98 -19.74 0.72
CA THR A 365 2.92 -19.80 -0.28
C THR A 365 3.46 -19.47 -1.66
N LEU A 366 3.16 -20.32 -2.65
CA LEU A 366 3.31 -20.00 -4.08
C LEU A 366 1.94 -19.91 -4.74
N GLY A 367 1.75 -18.92 -5.59
CA GLY A 367 0.65 -18.90 -6.56
C GLY A 367 1.09 -19.54 -7.87
N LEU A 368 0.39 -20.57 -8.32
CA LEU A 368 0.55 -21.17 -9.65
C LEU A 368 -0.72 -20.90 -10.46
N TRP A 369 -0.64 -20.03 -11.46
CA TRP A 369 -1.80 -19.61 -12.26
C TRP A 369 -1.54 -19.64 -13.76
N GLY A 370 -2.62 -19.79 -14.52
CA GLY A 370 -2.64 -19.78 -15.98
C GLY A 370 -3.27 -21.06 -16.54
N PRO A 371 -3.64 -21.08 -17.82
CA PRO A 371 -4.32 -22.21 -18.44
C PRO A 371 -3.55 -23.55 -18.33
N ASN A 372 -2.22 -23.51 -18.27
CA ASN A 372 -1.38 -24.70 -18.11
C ASN A 372 -1.11 -25.08 -16.64
N ALA A 373 -1.52 -24.27 -15.65
CA ALA A 373 -1.30 -24.57 -14.22
C ALA A 373 -1.86 -25.95 -13.80
N PRO A 374 -3.07 -26.37 -14.21
CA PRO A 374 -3.55 -27.72 -13.90
C PRO A 374 -2.68 -28.83 -14.52
N ALA A 375 -2.18 -28.62 -15.73
CA ALA A 375 -1.32 -29.58 -16.41
C ALA A 375 0.05 -29.71 -15.72
N VAL A 376 0.63 -28.59 -15.26
CA VAL A 376 1.86 -28.60 -14.45
C VAL A 376 1.63 -29.36 -13.15
N LEU A 377 0.61 -28.96 -12.37
CA LEU A 377 0.38 -29.52 -11.04
C LEU A 377 0.03 -31.01 -11.08
N SER A 378 -0.72 -31.47 -12.09
CA SER A 378 -1.12 -32.88 -12.25
C SER A 378 0.05 -33.85 -12.47
N GLN A 379 1.22 -33.36 -12.89
CA GLN A 379 2.43 -34.18 -12.99
C GLN A 379 3.05 -34.48 -11.62
N LEU A 380 2.74 -33.66 -10.61
CA LEU A 380 3.37 -33.68 -9.29
C LEU A 380 2.44 -34.19 -8.19
N THR A 381 1.15 -34.37 -8.46
CA THR A 381 0.17 -34.82 -7.47
C THR A 381 -0.82 -35.84 -8.04
N GLY A 382 -1.27 -36.75 -7.17
CA GLY A 382 -2.39 -37.64 -7.44
C GLY A 382 -3.76 -37.04 -7.08
N GLN A 383 -3.80 -35.81 -6.54
CA GLN A 383 -5.04 -35.12 -6.18
C GLN A 383 -5.91 -34.85 -7.40
N ASP A 384 -7.23 -35.01 -7.27
CA ASP A 384 -8.18 -34.58 -8.29
C ASP A 384 -8.26 -33.05 -8.31
N LEU A 385 -7.77 -32.46 -9.40
CA LEU A 385 -7.69 -31.01 -9.64
C LEU A 385 -8.91 -30.47 -10.42
N SER A 386 -9.88 -31.32 -10.77
CA SER A 386 -11.12 -30.89 -11.45
C SER A 386 -11.99 -30.00 -10.54
N GLN A 387 -13.06 -29.42 -11.08
CA GLN A 387 -14.03 -28.68 -10.26
C GLN A 387 -14.74 -29.57 -9.22
N ASP A 388 -14.79 -30.89 -9.44
CA ASP A 388 -15.39 -31.82 -8.48
C ASP A 388 -14.42 -32.14 -7.33
N GLY A 389 -13.13 -32.36 -7.65
CA GLY A 389 -12.10 -32.68 -6.66
C GLY A 389 -11.53 -31.46 -5.93
N SER A 390 -11.46 -30.31 -6.61
CA SER A 390 -10.93 -29.05 -6.11
C SER A 390 -11.79 -27.87 -6.59
N PRO A 391 -13.02 -27.69 -6.11
CA PRO A 391 -13.88 -26.59 -6.53
C PRO A 391 -13.29 -25.23 -6.14
N TYR A 392 -13.63 -24.17 -6.87
CA TYR A 392 -13.21 -22.80 -6.52
C TYR A 392 -13.53 -22.46 -5.05
N GLY A 393 -12.57 -21.87 -4.33
CA GLY A 393 -12.67 -21.55 -2.91
C GLY A 393 -12.48 -22.74 -1.95
N SER A 394 -12.08 -23.91 -2.45
CA SER A 394 -11.73 -25.07 -1.62
C SER A 394 -10.28 -25.06 -1.19
N ILE A 395 -10.04 -25.59 0.00
CA ILE A 395 -8.72 -25.84 0.57
C ILE A 395 -8.62 -27.34 0.80
N ILE A 396 -7.60 -27.98 0.22
CA ILE A 396 -7.45 -29.42 0.22
C ILE A 396 -6.05 -29.78 0.67
N ASP A 397 -5.95 -30.63 1.68
CA ASP A 397 -4.69 -31.26 2.05
C ASP A 397 -4.29 -32.26 0.95
N ALA A 398 -3.08 -32.11 0.41
CA ALA A 398 -2.58 -32.92 -0.70
C ALA A 398 -1.07 -33.17 -0.55
N GLU A 399 -0.54 -33.95 -1.47
CA GLU A 399 0.91 -34.14 -1.64
C GLU A 399 1.30 -33.63 -3.04
N VAL A 400 2.33 -32.80 -3.12
CA VAL A 400 2.90 -32.29 -4.38
C VAL A 400 4.40 -32.58 -4.36
N ALA A 401 4.88 -33.36 -5.34
CA ALA A 401 6.28 -33.79 -5.41
C ALA A 401 6.78 -34.49 -4.12
N GLY A 402 5.90 -35.23 -3.44
CA GLY A 402 6.23 -35.88 -2.16
C GLY A 402 6.17 -34.95 -0.93
N LEU A 403 5.83 -33.67 -1.11
CA LEU A 403 5.75 -32.69 -0.04
C LEU A 403 4.30 -32.51 0.44
N PRO A 404 4.04 -32.47 1.75
CA PRO A 404 2.72 -32.15 2.27
C PRO A 404 2.38 -30.68 1.96
N VAL A 405 1.24 -30.45 1.33
CA VAL A 405 0.77 -29.12 0.96
C VAL A 405 -0.73 -28.96 1.29
N GLN A 406 -1.17 -27.71 1.35
CA GLN A 406 -2.58 -27.36 1.23
C GLN A 406 -2.78 -26.60 -0.09
N LEU A 407 -3.61 -27.15 -0.96
CA LEU A 407 -4.00 -26.52 -2.22
C LEU A 407 -5.23 -25.67 -1.98
N PHE A 408 -5.12 -24.36 -2.22
CA PHE A 408 -6.22 -23.43 -2.15
C PHE A 408 -6.56 -22.90 -3.54
N ARG A 409 -7.72 -23.29 -4.08
CA ARG A 409 -8.15 -22.85 -5.42
C ARG A 409 -8.73 -21.44 -5.38
N ILE A 410 -7.86 -20.46 -5.61
CA ILE A 410 -8.17 -19.04 -5.75
C ILE A 410 -7.19 -18.39 -6.72
N SER A 411 -7.47 -17.17 -7.16
CA SER A 411 -6.52 -16.37 -7.93
C SER A 411 -6.83 -14.88 -7.80
N TYR A 412 -5.79 -14.10 -7.51
CA TYR A 412 -5.83 -12.63 -7.53
C TYR A 412 -5.45 -12.06 -8.92
N VAL A 413 -4.97 -12.90 -9.84
CA VAL A 413 -4.66 -12.52 -11.22
C VAL A 413 -5.78 -12.87 -12.19
N GLY A 414 -6.80 -13.62 -11.76
CA GLY A 414 -7.97 -13.90 -12.58
C GLY A 414 -7.83 -15.07 -13.54
N ASP A 415 -6.97 -16.04 -13.23
CA ASP A 415 -6.77 -17.26 -14.03
C ASP A 415 -6.88 -18.53 -13.18
N THR A 416 -7.17 -19.67 -13.81
CA THR A 416 -7.22 -20.96 -13.12
C THR A 416 -5.88 -21.28 -12.45
N GLY A 417 -5.93 -21.95 -11.31
CA GLY A 417 -4.74 -22.29 -10.54
C GLY A 417 -4.99 -22.36 -9.03
N TRP A 418 -3.90 -22.37 -8.28
CA TRP A 418 -3.92 -22.56 -6.83
C TRP A 418 -2.88 -21.70 -6.15
N GLU A 419 -3.19 -21.26 -4.94
CA GLU A 419 -2.18 -21.01 -3.93
C GLU A 419 -1.80 -22.35 -3.29
N ILE A 420 -0.49 -22.58 -3.15
CA ILE A 420 0.09 -23.82 -2.63
C ILE A 420 0.81 -23.48 -1.33
N TYR A 421 0.23 -23.89 -0.21
CA TYR A 421 0.77 -23.65 1.13
C TYR A 421 1.57 -24.87 1.59
N THR A 422 2.79 -24.66 2.10
CA THR A 422 3.60 -25.74 2.69
C THR A 422 4.49 -25.22 3.81
N ALA A 423 5.12 -26.12 4.55
CA ALA A 423 6.11 -25.76 5.58
C ALA A 423 7.25 -24.93 4.96
N TRP A 424 7.74 -23.94 5.70
CA TRP A 424 8.74 -22.99 5.21
C TRP A 424 9.96 -23.66 4.57
N GLU A 425 10.46 -24.72 5.21
CA GLU A 425 11.62 -25.51 4.77
C GLU A 425 11.39 -26.28 3.47
N ASN A 426 10.15 -26.55 3.09
CA ASN A 426 9.80 -27.27 1.86
C ASN A 426 9.78 -26.36 0.63
N GLY A 427 9.68 -25.04 0.83
CA GLY A 427 9.56 -24.05 -0.24
C GLY A 427 10.55 -24.29 -1.39
N PRO A 428 11.87 -24.35 -1.14
CA PRO A 428 12.85 -24.52 -2.20
C PRO A 428 12.60 -25.74 -3.09
N ALA A 429 12.27 -26.88 -2.48
CA ALA A 429 11.99 -28.12 -3.21
C ALA A 429 10.68 -28.03 -4.01
N LEU A 430 9.65 -27.36 -3.45
CA LEU A 430 8.40 -27.11 -4.16
C LEU A 430 8.61 -26.22 -5.40
N TRP A 431 9.39 -25.15 -5.27
CA TRP A 431 9.73 -24.27 -6.39
C TRP A 431 10.44 -25.03 -7.50
N ASP A 432 11.51 -25.76 -7.16
CA ASP A 432 12.31 -26.49 -8.13
C ASP A 432 11.44 -27.54 -8.86
N ALA A 433 10.57 -28.27 -8.14
CA ALA A 433 9.67 -29.25 -8.73
C ALA A 433 8.63 -28.63 -9.69
N LEU A 434 8.04 -27.49 -9.33
CA LEU A 434 7.07 -26.79 -10.19
C LEU A 434 7.73 -26.27 -11.47
N MET A 435 8.89 -25.63 -11.33
CA MET A 435 9.64 -25.09 -12.46
C MET A 435 10.10 -26.19 -13.42
N GLU A 436 10.55 -27.34 -12.90
CA GLU A 436 10.92 -28.50 -13.71
C GLU A 436 9.71 -29.09 -14.45
N ALA A 437 8.61 -29.38 -13.75
CA ALA A 437 7.41 -29.98 -14.34
C ALA A 437 6.73 -29.08 -15.38
N GLY A 438 6.88 -27.75 -15.24
CA GLY A 438 6.27 -26.77 -16.13
C GLY A 438 7.17 -26.29 -17.28
N ALA A 439 8.43 -26.73 -17.36
CA ALA A 439 9.38 -26.23 -18.35
C ALA A 439 8.86 -26.36 -19.80
N ASP A 440 8.32 -27.52 -20.17
CA ASP A 440 7.72 -27.79 -21.49
C ASP A 440 6.32 -27.19 -21.67
N LEU A 441 5.74 -26.63 -20.60
CA LEU A 441 4.41 -26.01 -20.57
C LEU A 441 4.47 -24.48 -20.48
N GLY A 442 5.66 -23.89 -20.68
CA GLY A 442 5.86 -22.44 -20.72
C GLY A 442 5.77 -21.75 -19.37
N ILE A 443 6.01 -22.48 -18.27
CA ILE A 443 6.05 -21.88 -16.93
C ILE A 443 7.13 -20.81 -16.84
N ARG A 444 6.80 -19.67 -16.22
CA ARG A 444 7.76 -18.61 -15.91
C ARG A 444 7.61 -18.13 -14.47
N PRO A 445 8.71 -17.71 -13.81
CA PRO A 445 8.56 -16.92 -12.60
C PRO A 445 7.86 -15.60 -12.96
N THR A 446 6.98 -15.11 -12.10
CA THR A 446 6.18 -13.90 -12.34
C THR A 446 6.13 -13.03 -11.09
N GLY A 447 6.43 -11.75 -11.25
CA GLY A 447 6.63 -10.82 -10.13
C GLY A 447 5.39 -10.02 -9.71
N GLY A 448 5.60 -9.15 -8.73
CA GLY A 448 4.63 -8.18 -8.22
C GLY A 448 4.12 -7.21 -9.29
N GLY A 449 4.91 -6.93 -10.34
CA GLY A 449 4.51 -6.14 -11.50
C GLY A 449 3.40 -6.78 -12.36
N VAL A 450 3.06 -8.04 -12.08
CA VAL A 450 1.84 -8.69 -12.58
C VAL A 450 0.83 -8.86 -11.46
N TYR A 451 1.24 -9.49 -10.35
CA TYR A 451 0.35 -9.88 -9.26
C TYR A 451 -0.35 -8.68 -8.60
N GLY A 452 0.40 -7.64 -8.23
CA GLY A 452 -0.12 -6.47 -7.51
C GLY A 452 -0.69 -5.37 -8.41
N SER A 453 -0.46 -5.44 -9.73
CA SER A 453 -0.86 -4.41 -10.69
C SER A 453 -1.71 -5.01 -11.82
N SER A 454 -1.12 -5.35 -12.97
CA SER A 454 -1.87 -5.67 -14.19
C SER A 454 -2.88 -6.81 -14.04
N GLY A 455 -2.51 -7.90 -13.35
CA GLY A 455 -3.39 -9.06 -13.16
C GLY A 455 -4.65 -8.73 -12.35
N ARG A 456 -4.49 -8.03 -11.24
CA ARG A 456 -5.61 -7.68 -10.34
C ARG A 456 -6.44 -6.51 -10.86
N LEU A 457 -5.82 -5.53 -11.52
CA LEU A 457 -6.51 -4.40 -12.14
C LEU A 457 -7.46 -4.82 -13.25
N GLU A 458 -7.05 -5.77 -14.11
CA GLU A 458 -7.91 -6.31 -15.16
C GLU A 458 -9.17 -6.99 -14.62
N LYS A 459 -9.06 -7.60 -13.45
CA LYS A 459 -10.19 -8.20 -12.72
C LYS A 459 -10.96 -7.20 -11.87
N GLY A 460 -10.51 -5.95 -11.81
CA GLY A 460 -11.06 -4.94 -10.92
C GLY A 460 -10.96 -5.36 -9.45
N TYR A 461 -9.97 -6.15 -9.06
CA TYR A 461 -9.79 -6.48 -7.64
C TYR A 461 -9.21 -5.28 -6.89
N ARG A 462 -9.80 -5.01 -5.73
CA ARG A 462 -9.46 -3.89 -4.86
C ARG A 462 -8.32 -4.28 -3.94
N LEU A 463 -7.68 -3.28 -3.34
CA LEU A 463 -6.55 -3.44 -2.43
C LEU A 463 -6.73 -2.55 -1.19
N MET A 464 -6.54 -3.11 0.01
CA MET A 464 -6.45 -2.33 1.26
C MET A 464 -5.36 -1.25 1.16
N GLY A 465 -5.69 -0.04 1.63
CA GLY A 465 -4.80 1.12 1.58
C GLY A 465 -4.73 1.81 0.21
N ALA A 466 -5.45 1.32 -0.80
CA ALA A 466 -5.60 1.99 -2.10
C ALA A 466 -7.08 2.24 -2.43
N GLU A 467 -7.83 1.18 -2.77
CA GLU A 467 -9.27 1.30 -2.99
C GLU A 467 -10.07 1.13 -1.71
N LEU A 468 -9.52 0.44 -0.70
CA LEU A 468 -10.23 0.13 0.53
C LEU A 468 -9.57 0.92 1.67
N GLU A 469 -10.23 2.00 2.05
CA GLU A 469 -9.86 2.89 3.16
C GLU A 469 -11.07 3.01 4.10
N SER A 470 -10.87 3.44 5.35
CA SER A 470 -11.95 3.59 6.32
C SER A 470 -13.00 4.64 5.92
N GLU A 471 -12.68 5.51 4.97
CA GLU A 471 -13.59 6.51 4.41
C GLU A 471 -14.65 5.90 3.49
N TYR A 472 -14.49 4.64 3.05
CA TYR A 472 -15.41 3.96 2.14
C TYR A 472 -16.03 2.73 2.79
N ASN A 473 -17.25 2.39 2.42
CA ASN A 473 -17.93 1.19 2.89
C ASN A 473 -18.01 0.08 1.81
N PRO A 474 -18.35 -1.17 2.18
CA PRO A 474 -18.38 -2.26 1.21
C PRO A 474 -19.42 -2.14 0.09
N LEU A 475 -20.46 -1.31 0.22
CA LEU A 475 -21.39 -1.06 -0.89
C LEU A 475 -20.72 -0.20 -1.96
N GLU A 476 -20.08 0.91 -1.55
CA GLU A 476 -19.38 1.82 -2.45
C GLU A 476 -18.23 1.11 -3.17
N ALA A 477 -17.51 0.22 -2.48
CA ALA A 477 -16.43 -0.57 -3.05
C ALA A 477 -16.91 -1.69 -4.01
N GLY A 478 -18.21 -1.97 -4.08
CA GLY A 478 -18.76 -3.08 -4.87
C GLY A 478 -18.51 -4.47 -4.26
N LEU A 479 -18.26 -4.54 -2.95
CA LEU A 479 -17.90 -5.77 -2.22
C LEU A 479 -19.05 -6.32 -1.33
N ALA A 480 -20.19 -5.62 -1.27
CA ALA A 480 -21.34 -6.04 -0.48
C ALA A 480 -21.99 -7.31 -1.06
N ARG A 481 -21.97 -8.40 -0.28
CA ARG A 481 -22.68 -9.64 -0.65
C ARG A 481 -24.21 -9.45 -0.57
N PRO A 482 -25.02 -10.17 -1.36
CA PRO A 482 -26.47 -10.02 -1.32
C PRO A 482 -27.10 -10.47 0.01
N ARG A 483 -26.47 -11.41 0.72
CA ARG A 483 -26.98 -11.94 1.99
C ARG A 483 -26.15 -11.45 3.16
N LEU A 484 -26.83 -10.97 4.19
CA LEU A 484 -26.26 -10.70 5.50
C LEU A 484 -26.17 -11.99 6.30
N LYS A 485 -25.14 -12.09 7.13
CA LYS A 485 -25.05 -13.14 8.14
C LYS A 485 -25.83 -12.73 9.39
N ALA A 486 -26.25 -13.73 10.18
CA ALA A 486 -26.97 -13.50 11.42
C ALA A 486 -26.03 -13.18 12.61
N ALA A 487 -24.79 -13.66 12.55
CA ALA A 487 -23.79 -13.41 13.59
C ALA A 487 -23.45 -11.92 13.69
N ASP A 488 -23.16 -11.46 14.90
CA ASP A 488 -22.75 -10.08 15.13
C ASP A 488 -21.30 -9.86 14.70
N PHE A 489 -20.97 -8.65 14.23
CA PHE A 489 -19.62 -8.29 13.80
C PHE A 489 -19.31 -6.80 14.00
N ILE A 490 -18.03 -6.42 14.00
CA ILE A 490 -17.62 -5.02 14.19
C ILE A 490 -18.08 -4.19 12.99
N GLY A 491 -18.73 -3.05 13.24
CA GLY A 491 -19.30 -2.21 12.18
C GLY A 491 -20.66 -2.66 11.64
N ARG A 492 -21.28 -3.70 12.20
CA ARG A 492 -22.57 -4.25 11.73
C ARG A 492 -23.65 -3.19 11.59
N ASP A 493 -23.88 -2.40 12.63
CA ASP A 493 -25.01 -1.48 12.66
C ASP A 493 -24.85 -0.38 11.59
N ALA A 494 -23.65 0.15 11.39
CA ALA A 494 -23.36 1.12 10.33
C ALA A 494 -23.50 0.48 8.93
N TYR A 495 -22.96 -0.73 8.75
CA TYR A 495 -23.10 -1.46 7.49
C TYR A 495 -24.58 -1.76 7.15
N HIS A 496 -25.38 -2.17 8.14
CA HIS A 496 -26.81 -2.41 7.97
C HIS A 496 -27.56 -1.12 7.62
N ALA A 497 -27.27 -0.01 8.31
CA ALA A 497 -27.85 1.29 8.01
C ALA A 497 -27.54 1.73 6.57
N ALA A 498 -26.30 1.55 6.11
CA ALA A 498 -25.92 1.85 4.73
C ALA A 498 -26.72 1.01 3.71
N ARG A 499 -26.97 -0.27 4.00
CA ARG A 499 -27.83 -1.12 3.15
C ARG A 499 -29.31 -0.76 3.19
N GLU A 500 -29.81 -0.31 4.34
CA GLU A 500 -31.19 0.14 4.49
C GLU A 500 -31.44 1.46 3.76
N ALA A 501 -30.44 2.36 3.72
CA ALA A 501 -30.45 3.55 2.88
C ALA A 501 -30.50 3.20 1.38
N GLY A 502 -30.06 1.98 1.04
CA GLY A 502 -30.23 1.35 -0.25
C GLY A 502 -28.94 1.36 -1.04
N ASP A 503 -28.95 2.15 -2.09
CA ASP A 503 -28.14 1.98 -3.27
C ASP A 503 -27.05 3.07 -3.21
N PRO A 504 -25.74 2.74 -3.26
CA PRO A 504 -24.70 3.66 -2.82
C PRO A 504 -24.63 4.89 -3.73
N GLU A 505 -24.36 6.06 -3.15
CA GLU A 505 -24.20 7.32 -3.90
C GLU A 505 -22.91 7.33 -4.71
N VAL A 506 -21.89 6.61 -4.26
CA VAL A 506 -20.57 6.55 -4.91
C VAL A 506 -20.25 5.10 -5.22
N SER A 507 -19.52 4.86 -6.31
CA SER A 507 -19.11 3.52 -6.71
C SER A 507 -17.67 3.50 -7.17
N MET A 508 -16.92 2.47 -6.75
CA MET A 508 -15.59 2.18 -7.28
C MET A 508 -15.70 1.65 -8.70
N CYS A 509 -15.05 2.34 -9.63
CA CYS A 509 -15.05 2.06 -11.06
C CYS A 509 -13.64 1.75 -11.57
N THR A 510 -13.57 0.88 -12.57
CA THR A 510 -12.41 0.71 -13.45
C THR A 510 -12.59 1.63 -14.66
N LEU A 511 -11.59 2.45 -14.96
CA LEU A 511 -11.55 3.37 -16.08
C LEU A 511 -10.50 2.91 -17.10
N THR A 512 -10.73 3.17 -18.39
CA THR A 512 -9.72 3.04 -19.44
C THR A 512 -9.22 4.42 -19.84
N VAL A 513 -7.91 4.57 -20.02
CA VAL A 513 -7.33 5.74 -20.67
C VAL A 513 -7.48 5.57 -22.18
N GLU A 514 -8.16 6.51 -22.81
CA GLU A 514 -8.51 6.41 -24.24
C GLU A 514 -7.40 6.93 -25.15
N ASP A 515 -6.64 7.92 -24.68
CA ASP A 515 -5.43 8.44 -25.32
C ASP A 515 -4.41 8.81 -24.23
N GLN A 516 -3.17 8.37 -24.43
CA GLN A 516 -2.03 8.57 -23.52
C GLN A 516 -1.02 9.58 -24.06
N THR A 517 -1.33 10.24 -25.17
CA THR A 517 -0.41 11.14 -25.86
C THR A 517 -0.41 12.53 -25.20
N ASP A 518 0.74 12.98 -24.71
CA ASP A 518 0.88 14.34 -24.17
C ASP A 518 0.94 15.41 -25.27
N GLY A 519 0.96 16.68 -24.89
CA GLY A 519 1.07 17.81 -25.80
C GLY A 519 2.36 17.85 -26.63
N GLN A 520 3.34 16.99 -26.32
CA GLN A 520 4.59 16.83 -27.08
C GLN A 520 4.57 15.59 -28.00
N GLY A 521 3.48 14.82 -28.01
CA GLY A 521 3.36 13.62 -28.82
C GLY A 521 3.94 12.35 -28.19
N ARG A 522 4.25 12.35 -26.89
CA ARG A 522 4.87 11.23 -26.18
C ARG A 522 3.81 10.44 -25.41
N SER A 523 4.01 9.13 -25.28
CA SER A 523 3.14 8.28 -24.46
C SER A 523 3.40 8.49 -22.98
N ARG A 524 2.33 8.75 -22.21
CA ARG A 524 2.36 8.91 -20.75
C ARG A 524 1.67 7.76 -20.04
N HIS A 525 2.17 7.40 -18.88
CA HIS A 525 1.67 6.27 -18.10
C HIS A 525 1.38 6.70 -16.67
N MET A 526 0.11 7.01 -16.38
CA MET A 526 -0.34 7.38 -15.04
C MET A 526 0.02 6.29 -14.02
N MET A 527 0.42 6.71 -12.83
CA MET A 527 1.01 5.84 -11.82
C MET A 527 0.00 5.43 -10.74
N GLY A 528 -1.07 6.21 -10.58
CA GLY A 528 -2.08 6.00 -9.56
C GLY A 528 -1.71 6.68 -8.24
N GLY A 529 -2.55 6.44 -7.23
CA GLY A 529 -2.38 6.97 -5.88
C GLY A 529 -3.14 8.27 -5.64
N ASN A 530 -3.08 9.25 -6.56
CA ASN A 530 -3.69 10.56 -6.30
C ASN A 530 -4.05 11.41 -7.54
N GLU A 531 -3.87 10.94 -8.78
CA GLU A 531 -4.19 11.75 -9.96
C GLU A 531 -5.67 12.16 -9.97
N PRO A 532 -6.00 13.45 -10.11
CA PRO A 532 -7.40 13.89 -10.09
C PRO A 532 -8.21 13.32 -11.26
N ILE A 533 -9.39 12.78 -10.95
CA ILE A 533 -10.40 12.44 -11.96
C ILE A 533 -11.39 13.59 -12.03
N LEU A 534 -11.60 14.07 -13.24
CA LEU A 534 -12.36 15.27 -13.54
C LEU A 534 -13.51 14.91 -14.49
N ASP A 535 -14.52 15.77 -14.52
CA ASP A 535 -15.56 15.66 -15.54
C ASP A 535 -14.99 15.95 -16.94
N ALA A 536 -15.81 15.76 -17.97
CA ALA A 536 -15.40 15.95 -19.36
C ALA A 536 -14.92 17.38 -19.69
N ASP A 537 -15.33 18.38 -18.90
CA ASP A 537 -14.97 19.79 -19.05
C ASP A 537 -13.77 20.20 -18.17
N GLY A 538 -13.18 19.25 -17.44
CA GLY A 538 -12.05 19.48 -16.52
C GLY A 538 -12.47 19.97 -15.13
N GLY A 539 -13.75 19.90 -14.79
CA GLY A 539 -14.29 20.23 -13.48
C GLY A 539 -13.99 19.17 -12.43
N ARG A 540 -13.75 19.61 -11.19
CA ARG A 540 -13.49 18.72 -10.05
C ARG A 540 -14.76 17.96 -9.68
N ILE A 541 -14.65 16.63 -9.59
CA ILE A 541 -15.72 15.77 -9.09
C ILE A 541 -15.58 15.60 -7.57
N VAL A 542 -16.64 15.90 -6.84
CA VAL A 542 -16.72 15.78 -5.38
C VAL A 542 -18.05 15.15 -5.01
N ASP A 543 -18.04 14.15 -4.13
CA ASP A 543 -19.27 13.52 -3.64
C ASP A 543 -19.92 14.28 -2.47
N SER A 544 -21.06 13.80 -1.96
CA SER A 544 -21.76 14.41 -0.83
C SER A 544 -20.99 14.43 0.49
N HIS A 545 -19.97 13.59 0.65
CA HIS A 545 -19.09 13.56 1.82
C HIS A 545 -17.89 14.51 1.68
N GLY A 546 -17.75 15.19 0.53
CA GLY A 546 -16.63 16.09 0.25
C GLY A 546 -15.38 15.36 -0.25
N ARG A 547 -15.45 14.06 -0.54
CA ARG A 547 -14.32 13.28 -1.07
C ARG A 547 -14.17 13.56 -2.56
N VAL A 548 -12.94 13.66 -3.02
CA VAL A 548 -12.61 13.89 -4.42
C VAL A 548 -12.47 12.59 -5.18
N SER A 549 -12.93 12.58 -6.43
CA SER A 549 -12.56 11.51 -7.35
C SER A 549 -11.09 11.63 -7.74
N ARG A 550 -10.32 10.59 -7.43
CA ARG A 550 -8.89 10.45 -7.73
C ARG A 550 -8.61 9.03 -8.19
N ALA A 551 -7.60 8.87 -9.04
CA ALA A 551 -7.04 7.57 -9.34
C ALA A 551 -6.45 6.98 -8.05
N THR A 552 -6.98 5.84 -7.64
CA THR A 552 -6.49 5.06 -6.49
C THR A 552 -5.35 4.15 -6.93
N SER A 553 -5.58 3.37 -7.98
CA SER A 553 -4.56 2.56 -8.64
C SER A 553 -4.53 2.77 -10.14
N ALA A 554 -3.36 2.54 -10.75
CA ALA A 554 -3.18 2.61 -12.19
C ALA A 554 -2.24 1.51 -12.71
N GLY A 555 -2.40 1.13 -13.98
CA GLY A 555 -1.49 0.21 -14.63
C GLY A 555 -1.97 -0.24 -16.01
N TYR A 556 -1.04 -0.70 -16.85
CA TYR A 556 -1.40 -1.28 -18.14
C TYR A 556 -2.05 -2.66 -17.95
N GLY A 557 -3.19 -2.89 -18.59
CA GLY A 557 -3.86 -4.18 -18.70
C GLY A 557 -3.56 -4.82 -20.06
N PRO A 558 -2.56 -5.72 -20.16
CA PRO A 558 -2.10 -6.25 -21.45
C PRO A 558 -3.16 -7.09 -22.18
N SER A 559 -4.04 -7.79 -21.46
CA SER A 559 -5.09 -8.60 -22.05
C SER A 559 -6.20 -7.77 -22.69
N VAL A 560 -6.40 -6.55 -22.18
CA VAL A 560 -7.40 -5.59 -22.72
C VAL A 560 -6.79 -4.50 -23.60
N GLY A 561 -5.46 -4.41 -23.66
CA GLY A 561 -4.73 -3.45 -24.50
C GLY A 561 -4.92 -1.99 -24.10
N LYS A 562 -5.24 -1.72 -22.83
CA LYS A 562 -5.59 -0.39 -22.32
C LYS A 562 -4.84 -0.10 -21.02
N HIS A 563 -4.48 1.17 -20.79
CA HIS A 563 -4.08 1.62 -19.45
C HIS A 563 -5.33 1.81 -18.60
N LEU A 564 -5.30 1.23 -17.39
CA LEU A 564 -6.44 1.14 -16.49
C LEU A 564 -6.19 2.04 -15.29
N LEU A 565 -7.26 2.69 -14.81
CA LEU A 565 -7.31 3.41 -13.54
C LEU A 565 -8.45 2.86 -12.69
N MET A 566 -8.35 2.98 -11.36
CA MET A 566 -9.47 2.75 -10.46
C MET A 566 -9.85 4.06 -9.76
N SER A 567 -11.13 4.37 -9.64
CA SER A 567 -11.60 5.60 -8.97
C SER A 567 -13.00 5.44 -8.41
N TYR A 568 -13.24 6.04 -7.25
CA TYR A 568 -14.58 6.31 -6.75
C TYR A 568 -15.23 7.45 -7.56
N LEU A 569 -16.45 7.24 -8.04
CA LEU A 569 -17.23 8.21 -8.77
C LEU A 569 -18.65 8.31 -8.20
N PRO A 570 -19.25 9.51 -8.14
CA PRO A 570 -20.70 9.65 -7.96
C PRO A 570 -21.45 8.75 -8.95
N ARG A 571 -22.53 8.14 -8.48
CA ARG A 571 -23.20 7.05 -9.18
C ARG A 571 -23.69 7.43 -10.57
N GLU A 572 -24.14 8.67 -10.73
CA GLU A 572 -24.57 9.22 -12.01
C GLU A 572 -23.43 9.28 -13.04
N LEU A 573 -22.18 9.34 -12.60
CA LEU A 573 -20.99 9.27 -13.44
C LEU A 573 -20.45 7.84 -13.55
N ALA A 574 -20.75 6.95 -12.60
CA ALA A 574 -20.34 5.54 -12.56
C ALA A 574 -21.06 4.62 -13.57
N VAL A 575 -21.36 5.12 -14.76
CA VAL A 575 -22.03 4.41 -15.85
C VAL A 575 -21.01 4.04 -16.92
N ALA A 576 -20.97 2.76 -17.32
CA ALA A 576 -20.08 2.32 -18.39
C ALA A 576 -20.29 3.16 -19.67
N GLY A 577 -19.19 3.68 -20.20
CA GLY A 577 -19.19 4.57 -21.36
C GLY A 577 -19.08 6.06 -21.04
N THR A 578 -19.31 6.49 -19.78
CA THR A 578 -19.17 7.90 -19.38
C THR A 578 -17.76 8.42 -19.67
N ASP A 579 -17.69 9.57 -20.35
CA ASP A 579 -16.46 10.29 -20.66
C ASP A 579 -16.05 11.18 -19.47
N LEU A 580 -14.78 11.10 -19.10
CA LEU A 580 -14.15 11.82 -18.00
C LEU A 580 -12.72 12.23 -18.41
N GLN A 581 -12.01 12.91 -17.52
CA GLN A 581 -10.58 13.20 -17.69
C GLN A 581 -9.79 12.74 -16.48
N VAL A 582 -8.52 12.39 -16.68
CA VAL A 582 -7.51 12.32 -15.62
C VAL A 582 -6.49 13.42 -15.84
N MET A 583 -6.13 14.14 -14.77
CA MET A 583 -5.03 15.09 -14.80
C MET A 583 -3.73 14.39 -14.40
N TYR A 584 -2.77 14.33 -15.32
CA TYR A 584 -1.44 13.77 -15.06
C TYR A 584 -0.37 14.75 -15.52
N MET A 585 0.53 15.14 -14.61
CA MET A 585 1.62 16.10 -14.89
C MET A 585 1.12 17.42 -15.52
N ASN A 586 0.03 17.96 -14.97
CA ASN A 586 -0.66 19.19 -15.42
C ASN A 586 -1.26 19.13 -16.84
N GLU A 587 -1.43 17.93 -17.40
CA GLU A 587 -2.13 17.72 -18.67
C GLU A 587 -3.35 16.82 -18.48
N MET A 588 -4.37 17.00 -19.34
CA MET A 588 -5.63 16.25 -19.27
C MET A 588 -5.64 15.13 -20.30
N TYR A 589 -5.96 13.92 -19.86
CA TYR A 589 -6.06 12.74 -20.71
C TYR A 589 -7.49 12.20 -20.67
N PRO A 590 -8.09 11.86 -21.82
CA PRO A 590 -9.45 11.35 -21.86
C PRO A 590 -9.50 9.94 -21.24
N VAL A 591 -10.43 9.75 -20.33
CA VAL A 591 -10.71 8.44 -19.74
C VAL A 591 -12.18 8.09 -19.85
N LYS A 592 -12.48 6.80 -19.84
CA LYS A 592 -13.85 6.29 -19.95
C LYS A 592 -14.13 5.32 -18.82
N VAL A 593 -15.31 5.41 -18.23
CA VAL A 593 -15.77 4.39 -17.28
C VAL A 593 -15.96 3.07 -18.03
N ALA A 594 -15.17 2.05 -17.70
CA ALA A 594 -15.22 0.77 -18.38
C ALA A 594 -16.20 -0.19 -17.69
N SER A 595 -16.12 -0.29 -16.36
CA SER A 595 -16.93 -1.21 -15.56
C SER A 595 -16.89 -0.81 -14.09
N THR A 596 -17.86 -1.26 -13.30
CA THR A 596 -17.78 -1.28 -11.82
C THR A 596 -17.15 -2.57 -11.29
N GLY A 597 -16.76 -3.48 -12.17
CA GLY A 597 -16.10 -4.75 -11.85
C GLY A 597 -14.92 -5.04 -12.77
N ALA A 598 -14.75 -6.31 -13.11
CA ALA A 598 -13.71 -6.75 -14.03
C ALA A 598 -13.92 -6.18 -15.44
N VAL A 599 -12.81 -5.89 -16.12
CA VAL A 599 -12.76 -5.54 -17.55
C VAL A 599 -12.25 -6.70 -18.40
N PHE A 600 -11.61 -7.69 -17.76
CA PHE A 600 -11.17 -8.94 -18.36
C PHE A 600 -11.92 -10.14 -17.77
N ASP A 601 -12.38 -11.03 -18.65
CA ASP A 601 -13.15 -12.24 -18.28
C ASP A 601 -14.21 -11.96 -17.19
N PRO A 602 -15.17 -11.05 -17.42
CA PRO A 602 -16.10 -10.60 -16.37
C PRO A 602 -17.01 -11.72 -15.83
N ASP A 603 -17.16 -12.80 -16.60
CA ASP A 603 -17.94 -13.98 -16.22
C ASP A 603 -17.12 -15.04 -15.46
N ASP A 604 -15.83 -14.76 -15.18
CA ASP A 604 -14.88 -15.64 -14.50
C ASP A 604 -14.75 -17.03 -15.14
N THR A 605 -14.89 -17.13 -16.47
CA THR A 605 -14.85 -18.41 -17.19
C THR A 605 -13.47 -19.06 -17.13
N ARG A 606 -12.40 -18.28 -17.03
CA ARG A 606 -11.02 -18.81 -16.90
C ARG A 606 -10.73 -19.33 -15.50
N LEU A 607 -11.42 -18.81 -14.49
CA LEU A 607 -11.25 -19.20 -13.08
C LEU A 607 -12.11 -20.40 -12.69
N LYS A 608 -13.39 -20.35 -13.11
CA LYS A 608 -14.45 -21.25 -12.66
C LYS A 608 -14.86 -22.28 -13.72
N GLY A 609 -14.34 -22.15 -14.94
CA GLY A 609 -14.55 -23.09 -16.03
C GLY A 609 -13.85 -24.42 -15.87
#